data_AF-A0A520HVL3-F1
#
_entry.id   AF-A0A520HVL3-F1
#
_cell.length_a   1.000
_cell.length_b   1.000
_cell.length_c   1.000
_cell.angle_alpha   90.00
_cell.angle_beta   90.00
_cell.angle_gamma   90.00
#
_symmetry.space_group_name_H-M   'P 1'
#
loop_
_entity.id
_entity.type
_entity.pdbx_description
1 polymer ?
#
loop_
_entity_poly.entity_id
_entity_poly.type
_entity_poly.pdbx_seq_one_letter_code
_entity_poly.pdbx_strand_id
1 'polypeptide(L)'
;GMIQELAPAASLLAELRGAGCRVAIDDFGTGYSSLAYLKELPLDYLKLDKALVVDIAGSPRDRVVVRGVIDIARALGIAVIAEGVETPQQLALLAAEGCGFYQGFLRAGPVGEAALIDMVEGR
;
A
#
# COMPACT_ATOMS: atom_id res chain seq x y z
N GLY A 1 9.74 2.79 -10.14
CA GLY A 1 11.02 3.49 -10.38
C GLY A 1 11.91 3.39 -9.15
N MET A 2 13.23 3.29 -9.29
CA MET A 2 14.13 3.12 -8.13
C MET A 2 14.60 4.46 -7.56
N ILE A 3 14.56 4.61 -6.24
CA ILE A 3 15.23 5.70 -5.53
C ILE A 3 16.72 5.36 -5.48
N GLN A 4 17.53 6.08 -6.23
CA GLN A 4 18.97 5.82 -6.33
C GLN A 4 19.72 6.26 -5.07
N GLU A 5 19.27 7.34 -4.41
CA GLU A 5 19.90 7.90 -3.23
C GLU A 5 18.90 8.05 -2.09
N LEU A 6 18.94 7.14 -1.11
CA LEU A 6 17.96 7.08 -0.03
C LEU A 6 18.07 8.23 0.97
N ALA A 7 19.29 8.64 1.33
CA ALA A 7 19.47 9.69 2.34
C ALA A 7 18.92 11.05 1.88
N PRO A 8 19.23 11.55 0.67
CA PRO A 8 18.62 12.78 0.16
C PRO A 8 17.09 12.67 0.02
N ALA A 9 16.59 11.52 -0.44
CA ALA A 9 15.16 11.29 -0.55
C ALA A 9 14.46 11.31 0.81
N ALA A 10 15.04 10.67 1.82
CA ALA A 10 14.51 10.65 3.19
C ALA A 10 14.43 12.07 3.77
N SER A 11 15.46 12.89 3.59
CA SER A 11 15.46 14.29 4.04
C SER A 11 14.35 15.10 3.39
N LEU A 12 14.21 15.03 2.06
CA LEU A 12 13.17 15.76 1.34
C LEU A 12 11.76 15.30 1.74
N LEU A 13 11.55 13.99 1.89
CA LEU A 13 10.27 13.45 2.33
C LEU A 13 9.95 13.85 3.78
N ALA A 14 10.95 13.96 4.64
CA ALA A 14 10.78 14.45 6.01
C ALA A 14 10.37 15.94 6.03
N GLU A 15 10.93 16.77 5.16
CA GLU A 15 10.52 18.17 4.99
C GLU A 15 9.04 18.27 4.55
N LEU A 16 8.63 17.46 3.57
CA LEU A 16 7.24 17.41 3.11
C LEU A 16 6.29 16.95 4.23
N ARG A 17 6.71 15.98 5.06
CA ARG A 17 5.94 15.57 6.26
C ARG A 17 5.85 16.68 7.29
N GLY A 18 6.94 17.42 7.51
CA GLY A 18 6.95 18.61 8.36
C GLY A 18 5.96 19.68 7.90
N ALA A 19 5.65 19.74 6.61
CA ALA A 19 4.63 20.62 6.02
C ALA A 19 3.19 20.05 6.08
N GLY A 20 2.98 18.87 6.65
CA GLY A 20 1.67 18.24 6.82
C GLY A 20 1.28 17.24 5.73
N CYS A 21 2.16 16.94 4.76
CA CYS A 21 1.92 15.89 3.78
C CYS A 21 2.10 14.51 4.41
N ARG A 22 1.36 13.51 3.91
CA ARG A 22 1.63 12.10 4.20
C ARG A 22 2.41 11.47 3.06
N VAL A 23 3.28 10.52 3.38
CA VAL A 23 4.16 9.86 2.40
C VAL A 23 3.79 8.39 2.26
N ALA A 24 3.59 7.95 1.03
CA ALA A 24 3.38 6.55 0.68
C ALA A 24 4.53 6.05 -0.19
N ILE A 25 4.94 4.79 -0.02
CA ILE A 25 5.73 4.08 -1.02
C ILE A 25 4.79 3.25 -1.91
N ASP A 26 5.00 3.36 -3.22
CA ASP A 26 4.17 2.69 -4.23
C ASP A 26 4.83 1.42 -4.78
N ASP A 27 4.03 0.57 -5.43
CA ASP A 27 4.45 -0.66 -6.12
C ASP A 27 5.26 -1.65 -5.25
N PHE A 28 4.98 -1.72 -3.94
CA PHE A 28 5.66 -2.68 -3.07
C PHE A 28 5.18 -4.10 -3.39
N GLY A 29 6.09 -4.95 -3.87
CA GLY A 29 5.86 -6.29 -4.41
C GLY A 29 6.52 -6.51 -5.78
N THR A 30 6.84 -5.45 -6.52
CA THR A 30 7.31 -5.51 -7.92
C THR A 30 8.83 -5.76 -8.05
N GLY A 31 9.37 -6.82 -7.46
CA GLY A 31 10.76 -7.29 -7.68
C GLY A 31 11.92 -6.37 -7.23
N TYR A 32 11.65 -5.08 -6.99
CA TYR A 32 12.58 -4.06 -6.50
C TYR A 32 12.23 -3.57 -5.08
N SER A 33 11.41 -4.34 -4.38
CA SER A 33 10.87 -3.98 -3.06
C SER A 33 11.91 -4.18 -1.98
N SER A 34 12.71 -3.13 -1.78
CA SER A 34 13.75 -3.15 -0.77
C SER A 34 13.16 -2.89 0.61
N LEU A 35 13.32 -3.83 1.53
CA LEU A 35 13.05 -3.61 2.96
C LEU A 35 13.84 -2.41 3.50
N ALA A 36 14.96 -2.03 2.86
CA ALA A 36 15.69 -0.82 3.21
C ALA A 36 14.84 0.45 3.06
N TYR A 37 13.91 0.50 2.10
CA TYR A 37 13.01 1.65 1.94
C TYR A 37 12.10 1.80 3.15
N LEU A 38 11.55 0.69 3.66
CA LEU A 38 10.67 0.71 4.83
C LEU A 38 11.42 1.15 6.10
N LYS A 39 12.71 0.86 6.16
CA LYS A 39 13.57 1.20 7.30
C LYS A 39 14.03 2.66 7.27
N GLU A 40 14.41 3.17 6.10
CA GLU A 40 15.13 4.45 5.98
C GLU A 40 14.22 5.62 5.57
N LEU A 41 13.10 5.36 4.88
CA LEU A 41 12.21 6.42 4.43
C LEU A 41 11.17 6.76 5.51
N PRO A 42 10.81 8.04 5.67
CA PRO A 42 9.83 8.47 6.66
C PRO A 42 8.41 8.20 6.12
N LEU A 43 7.96 6.94 6.08
CA LEU A 43 6.69 6.54 5.46
C LEU A 43 5.50 6.59 6.44
N ASP A 44 4.33 6.99 5.93
CA ASP A 44 3.03 6.82 6.60
C ASP A 44 2.27 5.61 6.02
N TYR A 45 2.46 5.35 4.72
CA TYR A 45 1.78 4.27 4.01
C TYR A 45 2.72 3.39 3.16
N LEU A 46 2.36 2.11 3.06
CA LEU A 46 2.91 1.15 2.11
C LEU A 46 1.77 0.68 1.21
N LYS A 47 1.92 0.85 -0.10
CA LYS A 47 0.96 0.32 -1.07
C LYS A 47 1.43 -1.04 -1.59
N LEU A 48 0.65 -2.09 -1.35
CA LEU A 48 0.89 -3.43 -1.86
C LEU A 48 0.41 -3.49 -3.31
N ASP A 49 1.33 -3.80 -4.21
CA ASP A 49 1.02 -3.94 -5.63
C ASP A 49 -0.02 -5.06 -5.87
N LYS A 50 -0.74 -4.92 -6.99
CA LYS A 50 -1.75 -5.86 -7.46
C LYS A 50 -1.25 -7.30 -7.52
N ALA A 51 0.02 -7.54 -7.87
CA ALA A 51 0.56 -8.90 -7.89
C ALA A 51 0.46 -9.58 -6.51
N LEU A 52 0.85 -8.88 -5.43
CA LEU A 52 0.73 -9.41 -4.06
C LEU A 52 -0.73 -9.53 -3.61
N VAL A 53 -1.62 -8.66 -4.10
CA VAL A 53 -3.06 -8.76 -3.80
C VAL A 53 -3.72 -9.95 -4.50
N VAL A 54 -3.26 -10.34 -5.68
CA VAL A 54 -3.70 -11.58 -6.33
C VAL A 54 -3.22 -12.79 -5.52
N ASP A 55 -1.98 -12.75 -5.06
CA ASP A 55 -1.30 -13.81 -4.30
C ASP A 55 -1.98 -14.15 -2.96
N ILE A 56 -2.67 -13.21 -2.29
CA ILE A 56 -3.34 -13.47 -1.01
C ILE A 56 -4.40 -14.59 -1.09
N ALA A 57 -5.04 -14.71 -2.26
CA ALA A 57 -6.06 -15.71 -2.57
C ALA A 57 -5.47 -16.95 -3.25
N GLY A 58 -4.15 -16.96 -3.52
CA GLY A 58 -3.40 -18.05 -4.12
C GLY A 58 -3.05 -19.15 -3.12
N SER A 59 -1.80 -19.62 -3.15
CA SER A 59 -1.36 -20.73 -2.31
C SER A 59 -1.15 -20.29 -0.84
N PRO A 60 -1.10 -21.24 0.12
CA PRO A 60 -0.73 -20.93 1.49
C PRO A 60 0.63 -20.24 1.62
N ARG A 61 1.57 -20.54 0.70
CA ARG A 61 2.89 -19.92 0.68
C ARG A 61 2.82 -18.45 0.26
N ASP A 62 2.02 -18.14 -0.75
CA ASP A 62 1.84 -16.77 -1.25
C ASP A 62 1.21 -15.90 -0.18
N ARG A 63 0.19 -16.43 0.51
CA ARG A 63 -0.43 -15.75 1.66
C ARG A 63 0.55 -15.45 2.79
N VAL A 64 1.48 -16.36 3.09
CA VAL A 64 2.53 -16.12 4.11
C VAL A 64 3.43 -14.95 3.71
N VAL A 65 3.76 -14.80 2.43
CA VAL A 65 4.57 -13.67 1.96
C VAL A 65 3.81 -12.35 2.16
N VAL A 66 2.56 -12.27 1.71
CA VAL A 66 1.74 -11.05 1.85
C VAL A 66 1.57 -10.68 3.32
N ARG A 67 1.24 -11.66 4.16
CA ARG A 67 1.16 -11.47 5.62
C ARG A 67 2.46 -10.94 6.20
N GLY A 68 3.60 -11.52 5.82
CA GLY A 68 4.92 -11.08 6.29
C GLY A 68 5.19 -9.61 5.98
N VAL A 69 4.82 -9.14 4.78
CA VAL A 69 4.94 -7.72 4.42
C VAL A 69 4.03 -6.85 5.30
N ILE A 70 2.78 -7.25 5.52
CA ILE A 70 1.83 -6.52 6.37
C ILE A 70 2.34 -6.46 7.83
N ASP A 71 2.87 -7.56 8.34
CA ASP A 71 3.41 -7.65 9.71
C ASP A 71 4.64 -6.73 9.88
N ILE A 72 5.54 -6.68 8.89
CA ILE A 72 6.69 -5.76 8.89
C ILE A 72 6.22 -4.31 8.88
N ALA A 73 5.31 -3.94 7.98
CA ALA A 73 4.78 -2.58 7.90
C ALA A 73 4.12 -2.17 9.22
N ARG A 74 3.31 -3.04 9.82
CA ARG A 74 2.68 -2.82 11.13
C ARG A 74 3.71 -2.59 12.23
N ALA A 75 4.76 -3.42 12.28
CA ALA A 75 5.82 -3.29 13.27
C ALA A 75 6.59 -1.96 13.16
N LEU A 76 6.66 -1.38 11.97
CA LEU A 76 7.26 -0.08 11.69
C LEU A 76 6.28 1.10 11.88
N GLY A 77 5.03 0.84 12.23
CA GLY A 77 3.99 1.87 12.35
C GLY A 77 3.50 2.40 11.01
N ILE A 78 3.70 1.66 9.92
CA ILE A 78 3.31 2.03 8.56
C ILE A 78 1.96 1.37 8.24
N ALA A 79 0.99 2.18 7.78
CA ALA A 79 -0.31 1.66 7.37
C ALA A 79 -0.24 1.03 5.97
N VAL A 80 -0.98 -0.05 5.74
CA VAL A 80 -0.97 -0.76 4.45
C VAL A 80 -2.21 -0.44 3.63
N ILE A 81 -2.01 -0.14 2.35
CA ILE A 81 -3.05 0.02 1.32
C ILE A 81 -2.88 -1.12 0.30
N ALA A 82 -3.90 -1.96 0.12
CA ALA A 82 -3.88 -3.01 -0.91
C ALA A 82 -4.41 -2.49 -2.25
N GLU A 83 -3.67 -2.70 -3.34
CA GLU A 83 -4.07 -2.25 -4.68
C GLU A 83 -4.61 -3.37 -5.57
N GLY A 84 -5.55 -3.03 -6.44
CA GLY A 84 -6.11 -3.99 -7.40
C GLY A 84 -6.97 -5.06 -6.73
N VAL A 85 -7.66 -4.73 -5.63
CA VAL A 85 -8.65 -5.62 -5.03
C VAL A 85 -9.88 -5.70 -5.94
N GLU A 86 -10.16 -6.89 -6.46
CA GLU A 86 -11.22 -7.14 -7.43
C GLU A 86 -12.35 -8.03 -6.89
N THR A 87 -12.09 -8.78 -5.81
CA THR A 87 -13.04 -9.76 -5.27
C THR A 87 -13.29 -9.57 -3.77
N PRO A 88 -14.51 -9.87 -3.27
CA PRO A 88 -14.80 -9.86 -1.83
C PRO A 88 -13.88 -10.80 -1.03
N GLN A 89 -13.46 -11.92 -1.64
CA GLN A 89 -12.55 -12.86 -1.01
C GLN A 89 -11.17 -12.25 -0.75
N GLN A 90 -10.59 -11.52 -1.72
CA GLN A 90 -9.33 -10.81 -1.52
C GLN A 90 -9.46 -9.78 -0.40
N LEU A 91 -10.53 -8.98 -0.41
CA LEU A 91 -10.77 -7.99 0.64
C LEU A 91 -10.86 -8.61 2.03
N ALA A 92 -11.62 -9.70 2.17
CA ALA A 92 -11.78 -10.40 3.45
C ALA A 92 -10.46 -10.98 3.97
N LEU A 93 -9.65 -11.57 3.08
CA LEU A 93 -8.34 -12.11 3.45
C LEU A 93 -7.35 -10.99 3.84
N LEU A 94 -7.28 -9.92 3.06
CA LEU A 94 -6.43 -8.76 3.38
C LEU A 94 -6.82 -8.14 4.73
N ALA A 95 -8.11 -7.98 5.00
CA ALA A 95 -8.60 -7.48 6.28
C ALA A 95 -8.23 -8.43 7.43
N ALA A 96 -8.33 -9.75 7.23
CA ALA A 96 -7.94 -10.75 8.24
C ALA A 96 -6.44 -10.72 8.56
N GLU A 97 -5.59 -10.43 7.58
CA GLU A 97 -4.15 -10.22 7.81
C GLU A 97 -3.82 -8.82 8.38
N GLY A 98 -4.83 -7.95 8.54
CA GLY A 98 -4.72 -6.64 9.15
C GLY A 98 -4.32 -5.51 8.20
N CYS A 99 -4.62 -5.65 6.91
CA CYS A 99 -4.57 -4.54 5.95
C CYS A 99 -5.73 -3.57 6.22
N GLY A 100 -5.43 -2.29 6.42
CA GLY A 100 -6.41 -1.28 6.86
C GLY A 100 -7.14 -0.55 5.74
N PHE A 101 -6.58 -0.56 4.53
CA PHE A 101 -7.10 0.20 3.39
C PHE A 101 -7.00 -0.62 2.11
N TYR A 102 -7.88 -0.34 1.15
CA TYR A 102 -7.81 -0.97 -0.16
C TYR A 102 -8.28 -0.03 -1.27
N GLN A 103 -7.81 -0.30 -2.48
CA GLN A 103 -8.33 0.23 -3.73
C GLN A 103 -8.42 -0.88 -4.78
N GLY A 104 -9.37 -0.74 -5.70
CA GLY A 104 -9.53 -1.67 -6.81
C GLY A 104 -10.96 -1.73 -7.33
N PHE A 105 -11.16 -2.45 -8.44
CA PHE A 105 -12.44 -2.54 -9.13
C PHE A 105 -13.57 -3.12 -8.28
N LEU A 106 -13.26 -3.80 -7.17
CA LEU A 106 -14.28 -4.20 -6.20
C LEU A 106 -15.04 -2.98 -5.63
N ARG A 107 -14.36 -1.85 -5.40
CA ARG A 107 -14.99 -0.61 -4.93
C ARG A 107 -15.45 0.26 -6.09
N ALA A 108 -14.53 0.59 -6.98
CA ALA A 108 -14.75 1.41 -8.18
C ALA A 108 -13.52 1.34 -9.09
N GLY A 109 -13.72 1.55 -10.39
CA GLY A 109 -12.61 1.88 -11.29
C GLY A 109 -12.17 3.34 -11.19
N PRO A 110 -11.21 3.78 -12.02
CA PRO A 110 -10.95 5.20 -12.21
C PRO A 110 -12.24 5.92 -12.64
N VAL A 111 -12.58 6.98 -11.94
CA VAL A 111 -13.79 7.78 -12.18
C VAL A 111 -13.42 9.21 -12.54
N GLY A 112 -14.30 9.90 -13.27
CA GLY A 112 -14.17 11.34 -13.50
C GLY A 112 -14.49 12.16 -12.25
N GLU A 113 -14.18 13.45 -12.31
CA GLU A 113 -14.34 14.39 -11.18
C GLU A 113 -15.75 14.37 -10.58
N ALA A 114 -16.80 14.49 -11.39
CA ALA A 114 -18.18 14.52 -10.89
C ALA A 114 -18.54 13.25 -10.09
N ALA A 115 -18.21 12.08 -10.63
CA ALA A 115 -18.45 10.80 -9.94
C ALA A 115 -17.57 10.65 -8.67
N LEU A 116 -16.36 11.20 -8.67
CA LEU A 116 -15.52 11.25 -7.47
C LEU A 116 -16.14 12.13 -6.38
N ILE A 117 -16.66 13.31 -6.73
CA ILE A 117 -17.36 14.20 -5.79
C ILE A 117 -18.56 13.46 -5.18
N ASP A 118 -19.40 12.85 -6.02
CA ASP A 118 -20.54 12.05 -5.55
C ASP A 118 -20.12 10.93 -4.59
N MET A 119 -19.02 10.23 -4.87
CA MET A 119 -18.50 9.18 -4.00
C MET A 119 -17.97 9.68 -2.64
N VAL A 120 -17.36 10.88 -2.61
CA VAL A 120 -16.76 11.45 -1.40
C VAL A 120 -17.82 12.12 -0.52
N GLU A 121 -18.73 12.88 -1.12
CA GLU A 121 -19.82 13.55 -0.42
C GLU A 121 -20.92 12.58 0.01
N GLY A 122 -21.13 11.53 -0.78
CA GLY A 122 -22.22 10.58 -0.61
C GLY A 122 -22.11 9.64 0.58
N ARG A 123 -20.92 9.40 1.16
CA ARG A 123 -20.65 8.24 2.06
C ARG A 123 -21.15 6.90 1.47
#